data_AF-A0A5K1GJF1-F1
#
_entry.id   AF-A0A5K1GJF1-F1
#
_cell.length_a   1.000
_cell.length_b   1.000
_cell.length_c   1.000
_cell.angle_alpha   90.00
_cell.angle_beta   90.00
_cell.angle_gamma   90.00
#
_symmetry.space_group_name_H-M   'P 1'
#
loop_
_entity.id
_entity.type
_entity.pdbx_description
1 polymer ?
#
loop_
_entity_poly.entity_id
_entity_poly.type
_entity_poly.pdbx_seq_one_letter_code
_entity_poly.pdbx_strand_id
1 'polypeptide(L)' 'VQTIKQGYLLKRSSNLRGYWKRRFFVLDSHGTLYYYRTQSNKNL' A
#
# COMPACT_ATOMS: atom_id res chain seq x y z
N VAL A 1 -12.74 10.40 -1.68
CA VAL A 1 -12.67 9.05 -2.28
C VAL A 1 -12.93 8.01 -1.19
N GLN A 2 -13.79 7.01 -1.42
CA GLN A 2 -14.11 5.96 -0.43
C GLN A 2 -13.08 4.83 -0.47
N THR A 3 -12.68 4.29 0.68
CA THR A 3 -11.85 3.07 0.74
C THR A 3 -12.74 1.84 0.57
N ILE A 4 -12.45 1.01 -0.44
CA ILE A 4 -13.12 -0.30 -0.63
C ILE A 4 -12.44 -1.35 0.26
N LYS A 5 -11.10 -1.38 0.26
CA LYS A 5 -10.32 -2.32 1.06
C LYS A 5 -8.98 -1.69 1.44
N GLN A 6 -8.50 -2.04 2.62
CA GLN A 6 -7.19 -1.63 3.10
C GLN A 6 -6.58 -2.72 3.98
N GLY A 7 -5.26 -2.75 4.05
CA GLY A 7 -4.56 -3.74 4.86
C GLY A 7 -3.11 -3.90 4.46
N TYR A 8 -2.41 -4.74 5.21
CA TYR A 8 -1.01 -5.05 4.93
C TYR A 8 -0.88 -6.13 3.87
N LEU A 9 -0.06 -5.87 2.85
CA LEU A 9 0.37 -6.85 1.86
C LEU A 9 1.89 -6.80 1.68
N LEU A 10 2.45 -7.84 1.08
CA LEU A 10 3.84 -7.86 0.64
C LEU A 10 3.92 -7.29 -0.78
N LYS A 11 4.76 -6.26 -0.95
CA LYS A 11 5.08 -5.65 -2.24
C LYS A 11 6.51 -5.99 -2.63
N ARG A 12 6.74 -6.50 -3.83
CA ARG A 12 8.10 -6.62 -4.36
C ARG A 12 8.69 -5.22 -4.58
N SER A 13 9.89 -5.00 -4.04
CA SER A 13 10.64 -3.78 -4.27
C SER A 13 11.08 -3.70 -5.74
N SER A 14 11.02 -2.53 -6.35
CA SER A 14 11.40 -2.30 -7.76
C SER A 14 12.90 -2.22 -7.97
N ASN A 15 13.69 -2.22 -6.89
CA ASN A 15 15.15 -2.24 -6.98
C ASN A 15 15.67 -3.62 -7.36
N LEU A 16 16.83 -3.67 -8.02
CA LEU A 16 17.47 -4.87 -8.58
C LEU A 16 17.66 -6.02 -7.55
N ARG A 17 17.72 -5.70 -6.25
CA ARG A 17 17.89 -6.69 -5.17
C ARG A 17 16.57 -7.31 -4.66
N GLY A 18 15.41 -6.97 -5.26
CA GLY A 18 14.21 -7.81 -5.24
C GLY A 18 13.64 -8.21 -3.88
N TYR A 19 13.74 -7.37 -2.83
CA TYR A 19 13.19 -7.71 -1.51
C TYR A 19 11.67 -7.46 -1.42
N TRP A 20 10.94 -8.32 -0.73
CA TRP A 20 9.53 -8.13 -0.42
C TRP A 20 9.35 -7.22 0.80
N LYS A 21 8.60 -6.14 0.64
CA LYS A 21 8.37 -5.16 1.72
C LYS A 21 6.90 -5.18 2.13
N ARG A 22 6.66 -5.31 3.43
CA ARG A 22 5.33 -5.07 4.00
C ARG A 22 4.95 -3.60 3.83
N ARG A 23 3.77 -3.35 3.26
CA ARG A 23 3.20 -2.00 3.03
C ARG A 23 1.71 -2.02 3.35
N PHE A 24 1.20 -0.88 3.80
CA PHE A 24 -0.23 -0.70 4.05
C PHE A 24 -0.89 -0.19 2.77
N PHE A 25 -1.65 -1.05 2.11
CA PHE A 25 -2.33 -0.75 0.86
C PHE A 25 -3.72 -0.19 1.09
N VAL A 26 -4.15 0.68 0.18
CA VAL A 26 -5.51 1.21 0.10
C VAL A 26 -5.99 1.06 -1.34
N LEU A 27 -7.13 0.39 -1.51
CA LEU A 27 -7.90 0.37 -2.75
C LEU A 27 -9.08 1.31 -2.58
N ASP A 28 -9.21 2.26 -3.50
CA ASP A 28 -10.22 3.29 -3.44
C ASP A 28 -11.34 3.10 -4.48
N SER A 29 -12.41 3.87 -4.34
CA SER A 29 -13.60 3.79 -5.19
C SER A 29 -13.38 4.19 -6.65
N HIS A 30 -12.23 4.78 -6.98
CA HIS A 30 -11.86 5.08 -8.38
C HIS A 30 -11.03 3.96 -9.02
N GLY A 31 -10.74 2.89 -8.29
CA GLY A 31 -9.89 1.79 -8.75
C GLY A 31 -8.40 2.06 -8.56
N THR A 32 -8.01 3.10 -7.82
CA THR A 32 -6.61 3.41 -7.57
C THR A 32 -6.09 2.52 -6.43
N LEU A 33 -4.95 1.86 -6.68
CA LEU A 33 -4.23 1.09 -5.67
C LEU A 33 -2.92 1.78 -5.32
N TYR A 34 -2.79 2.24 -4.08
CA TYR A 34 -1.60 2.91 -3.56
C TYR A 34 -1.22 2.36 -2.19
N TYR A 35 -0.08 2.81 -1.65
CA TYR A 35 0.45 2.28 -0.41
C TYR A 35 1.22 3.29 0.44
N TYR A 36 1.21 3.04 1.75
CA TYR A 36 2.03 3.73 2.75
C TYR A 36 3.03 2.76 3.39
N ARG A 37 4.07 3.32 4.03
CA ARG A 37 5.04 2.51 4.80
C ARG A 37 4.36 1.80 5.98
N THR A 38 3.47 2.51 6.67
CA THR A 38 2.70 2.06 7.83
C THR A 38 1.28 2.60 7.73
N GLN A 39 0.34 2.07 8.51
CA GLN A 39 -1.02 2.61 8.59
C GLN A 39 -1.04 4.05 9.14
N SER A 40 -0.16 4.38 10.10
CA SER A 40 -0.08 5.72 10.69
C SER A 40 0.28 6.80 9.67
N ASN A 41 1.12 6.46 8.68
CA ASN A 41 1.48 7.36 7.59
C ASN A 41 0.32 7.69 6.63
N LYS A 42 -0.84 7.05 6.75
CA LYS A 42 -2.05 7.39 5.98
C LYS A 42 -2.71 8.68 6.49
N ASN A 43 -2.57 8.99 7.78
CA ASN A 43 -3.26 10.09 8.45
C ASN A 43 -2.39 11.36 8.59
N LEU A 44 -1.16 11.32 8.05
CA LEU A 44 -0.23 12.44 7.94
C LEU A 44 -0.27 12.96 6.50
#